data_AF-A0A920TJT4-F1
#
_entry.id   AF-A0A920TJT4-F1
#
_cell.length_a   1.000
_cell.length_b   1.000
_cell.length_c   1.000
_cell.angle_alpha   90.00
_cell.angle_beta   90.00
_cell.angle_gamma   90.00
#
_symmetry.space_group_name_H-M   'P 1'
#
loop_
_entity.id
_entity.type
_entity.pdbx_description
1 polymer ?
#
loop_
_entity_poly.entity_id
_entity_poly.type
_entity_poly.pdbx_seq_one_letter_code
_entity_poly.pdbx_strand_id
1 'polypeptide(L)' 'MNYRNQFNAETQLKLSPFFDRTSQLNESQEWRRWSGYLSATNYELTHDNEYFAIRTKAALLDITPL' A
#
# COMPACT_ATOMS: atom_id res chain seq x y z
N MET A 1 12.56 4.01 -41.65
CA MET A 1 13.47 4.04 -40.47
C MET A 1 12.72 3.43 -39.29
N ASN A 2 13.13 2.24 -38.85
CA ASN A 2 12.52 1.55 -37.70
C ASN A 2 13.22 2.01 -36.42
N TYR A 3 12.60 2.90 -35.66
CA TYR A 3 13.07 3.27 -34.32
C TYR A 3 12.62 2.21 -33.32
N ARG A 4 13.48 1.24 -33.03
CA ARG A 4 13.28 0.35 -31.88
C ARG A 4 13.76 1.08 -30.62
N ASN A 5 12.84 1.74 -29.92
CA ASN A 5 13.10 2.15 -28.54
C ASN A 5 13.06 0.90 -27.67
N GLN A 6 14.22 0.39 -27.30
CA GLN A 6 14.32 -0.62 -26.24
C GLN A 6 14.13 0.08 -24.90
N PHE A 7 12.96 -0.09 -24.30
CA PHE A 7 12.68 0.35 -22.93
C PHE A 7 12.89 -0.83 -21.99
N ASN A 8 13.98 -0.80 -21.22
CA ASN A 8 14.18 -1.67 -20.07
C ASN A 8 13.77 -0.89 -18.83
N ALA A 9 12.81 -1.41 -18.07
CA ALA A 9 12.44 -0.89 -16.76
C ALA A 9 12.42 -2.01 -15.74
N GLU A 10 13.02 -1.71 -14.58
CA GLU A 10 12.90 -2.52 -13.38
C GLU A 10 11.85 -1.87 -12.48
N THR A 11 10.77 -2.59 -12.21
CA THR A 11 9.72 -2.13 -11.29
C THR A 11 9.87 -2.85 -9.96
N GLN A 12 10.42 -2.15 -8.97
CA GLN A 12 10.41 -2.58 -7.57
C GLN A 12 9.69 -1.53 -6.73
N LEU A 13 8.77 -1.98 -5.88
CA LEU A 13 8.09 -1.09 -4.94
C LEU A 13 8.95 -0.92 -3.69
N LYS A 14 9.03 0.32 -3.21
CA LYS A 14 9.63 0.66 -1.92
C LYS A 14 8.70 0.20 -0.79
N LEU A 15 9.28 -0.13 0.35
CA LEU A 15 8.54 -0.43 1.59
C LEU A 15 8.50 0.82 2.47
N SER A 16 7.42 1.00 3.22
CA SER A 16 7.35 2.06 4.21
C SER A 16 8.17 1.69 5.46
N PRO A 17 8.61 2.68 6.28
CA PRO A 17 9.23 2.42 7.58
C PRO A 17 8.34 1.61 8.53
N PHE A 18 7.04 1.55 8.28
CA PHE A 18 6.06 0.83 9.10
C PHE A 18 5.73 -0.56 8.56
N PHE A 19 6.30 -0.96 7.41
CA PHE A 19 5.96 -2.18 6.69
C PHE A 19 6.05 -3.45 7.56
N ASP A 20 7.11 -3.59 8.37
CA ASP A 20 7.30 -4.77 9.21
C ASP A 20 6.14 -5.00 10.18
N ARG A 21 5.52 -3.91 10.66
CA ARG A 21 4.36 -3.98 11.57
C ARG A 21 3.05 -4.07 10.79
N THR A 22 2.87 -3.25 9.76
CA THR A 22 1.60 -3.17 9.02
C THR A 22 1.35 -4.42 8.18
N SER A 23 2.39 -5.07 7.65
CA SER A 23 2.26 -6.32 6.88
C SER A 23 1.72 -7.49 7.69
N GLN A 24 2.06 -7.57 8.98
CA GLN A 24 1.53 -8.61 9.88
C GLN A 24 0.05 -8.40 10.22
N LEU A 25 -0.44 -7.16 10.13
CA LEU A 25 -1.83 -6.80 10.39
C LEU A 25 -2.70 -6.87 9.13
N ASN A 26 -2.10 -7.05 7.94
CA ASN A 26 -2.82 -7.14 6.67
C ASN A 26 -3.37 -8.55 6.47
N GLU A 27 -4.45 -8.90 7.15
CA GLU A 27 -5.11 -10.20 7.05
C GLU A 27 -5.64 -10.47 5.64
N SER A 28 -6.10 -9.43 4.95
CA SER A 28 -6.57 -9.55 3.56
C SER A 28 -5.44 -9.87 2.57
N GLN A 29 -4.20 -9.53 2.93
CA GLN A 29 -3.03 -9.57 2.05
C GLN A 29 -3.24 -8.77 0.75
N GLU A 30 -4.12 -7.76 0.78
CA GLU A 30 -4.35 -6.89 -0.36
C GLU A 30 -3.33 -5.74 -0.38
N TRP A 31 -2.67 -5.61 -1.53
CA TRP A 31 -1.59 -4.65 -1.73
C TRP A 31 -1.82 -3.81 -2.99
N ARG A 32 -1.48 -2.52 -2.90
CA ARG A 32 -1.54 -1.57 -4.01
C ARG A 32 -0.24 -0.79 -4.15
N ARG A 33 0.03 -0.35 -5.38
CA ARG A 33 1.09 0.61 -5.67
C ARG A 33 0.59 2.03 -5.39
N TRP A 34 1.31 2.78 -4.56
CA TRP A 34 1.07 4.20 -4.33
C TRP A 34 2.39 4.97 -4.31
N SER A 35 2.58 5.90 -5.26
CA SER A 35 3.82 6.72 -5.36
C SER A 35 5.13 5.92 -5.38
N GLY A 36 5.09 4.70 -5.94
CA GLY A 36 6.26 3.79 -5.96
C GLY A 36 6.49 3.00 -4.67
N TYR A 37 5.59 3.09 -3.68
CA TYR A 37 5.56 2.27 -2.48
C TYR A 37 4.53 1.16 -2.56
N LEU A 38 4.79 0.07 -1.84
CA LEU A 38 3.83 -0.99 -1.54
C LEU A 38 2.99 -0.55 -0.34
N SER A 39 1.68 -0.41 -0.53
CA SER A 39 0.75 0.04 0.50
C SER A 39 -0.39 -0.96 0.65
N ALA A 40 -0.81 -1.24 1.89
CA ALA A 40 -1.98 -2.07 2.14
C ALA A 40 -3.25 -1.36 1.66
N THR A 41 -4.20 -2.10 1.08
CA THR A 41 -5.50 -1.55 0.67
C THR A 41 -6.47 -1.49 1.84
N ASN A 42 -6.47 -2.54 2.66
CA ASN A 42 -7.31 -2.80 3.83
C ASN A 42 -6.59 -3.85 4.68
N TYR A 43 -6.74 -3.78 6.00
CA TYR A 43 -6.13 -4.68 6.95
C TYR A 43 -7.01 -5.91 7.23
N GLU A 44 -8.33 -5.74 7.31
CA GLU A 44 -9.30 -6.85 7.47
C GLU A 44 -9.98 -7.19 6.14
N LEU A 45 -10.76 -8.29 6.08
CA LEU A 45 -11.50 -8.69 4.87
C LEU A 45 -12.59 -7.67 4.44
N THR A 46 -13.10 -6.87 5.37
CA THR A 46 -14.02 -5.76 5.08
C THR A 46 -13.49 -4.47 5.69
N HIS A 47 -13.94 -3.33 5.16
CA HIS A 47 -13.49 -2.01 5.61
C HIS A 47 -14.33 -1.44 6.75
N ASP A 48 -15.32 -2.17 7.26
CA ASP A 48 -16.30 -1.65 8.23
C ASP A 48 -15.62 -1.20 9.52
N ASN A 49 -14.75 -2.06 10.07
CA ASN A 49 -14.02 -1.75 11.30
C ASN A 49 -13.09 -0.55 11.14
N GLU A 50 -12.35 -0.48 10.03
CA GLU A 50 -11.51 0.67 9.71
C GLU A 50 -12.34 1.96 9.57
N TYR A 51 -13.46 1.88 8.86
CA TYR A 51 -14.36 3.00 8.67
C TYR A 51 -14.90 3.53 10.01
N PHE A 52 -15.42 2.66 10.87
CA PHE A 52 -15.93 3.08 12.18
C PHE A 52 -14.81 3.57 13.10
N ALA A 53 -13.61 2.98 13.03
CA ALA A 53 -12.44 3.47 13.78
C ALA A 53 -12.09 4.91 13.40
N ILE A 54 -12.04 5.23 12.10
CA ILE A 54 -11.77 6.59 11.60
C ILE A 54 -12.88 7.56 12.01
N ARG A 55 -14.15 7.14 11.92
CA ARG A 55 -15.30 8.04 12.08
C ARG A 55 -15.71 8.29 13.51
N THR A 56 -15.48 7.34 14.40
CA THR A 56 -16.04 7.36 15.77
C THR A 56 -14.99 7.19 16.86
N LYS A 57 -13.76 6.80 16.50
CA LYS A 57 -12.66 6.55 17.44
C LYS A 57 -11.36 7.18 16.91
N ALA A 58 -10.29 6.40 16.88
CA ALA A 58 -9.01 6.77 16.33
C ALA A 58 -8.53 5.67 15.38
N ALA A 59 -7.78 6.07 14.36
CA ALA A 59 -7.14 5.17 13.41
C ALA A 59 -5.72 5.69 13.11
N LEU A 60 -4.81 4.77 12.77
CA LEU A 60 -3.47 5.09 12.30
C LEU A 60 -3.40 4.83 10.80
N LEU A 61 -2.99 5.84 10.03
CA LEU A 61 -2.84 5.73 8.58
C LEU A 61 -1.36 5.82 8.20
N ASP A 62 -0.86 4.81 7.49
CA ASP A 62 0.46 4.88 6.87
C ASP A 62 0.37 5.69 5.58
N ILE A 63 0.73 6.97 5.68
CA ILE A 63 0.75 7.94 4.57
C ILE A 63 2.16 8.20 4.05
N THR A 64 3.12 7.31 4.32
CA THR A 64 4.51 7.40 3.83
C THR A 64 4.65 7.78 2.34
N PRO A 65 3.75 7.35 1.43
CA PRO A 65 3.90 7.67 0.00
C PRO A 65 3.52 9.10 -0.43
N LEU A 66 3.07 9.96 0.49
CA LEU A 66 2.85 11.40 0.23
C LEU A 66 4.18 12.17 0.18
#